data_AF-A0A423WWT2-F1
#
_entry.id   AF-A0A423WWT2-F1
#
_cell.length_a   1.000
_cell.length_b   1.000
_cell.length_c   1.000
_cell.angle_alpha   90.00
_cell.angle_beta   90.00
_cell.angle_gamma   90.00
#
_symmetry.space_group_name_H-M   'P 1'
#
loop_
_entity.id
_entity.type
_entity.pdbx_description
1 polymer ?
#
loop_
_entity_poly.entity_id
_entity_poly.type
_entity_poly.pdbx_seq_one_letter_code
_entity_poly.pdbx_strand_id
1 'polypeptide(L)'
;MTNPTFAQAQQRLAERRQARESQARIQQAAAASASQLRSRISSHPSPLLRRLGGGALSLWDAASSREGTRPAFRVGQVDAELLDEELVQLLRDQVGDALRYAGGLGANLKDEWAAEILLVLRAALFKLTVWDHDATYGAALQNLKYTDARSTGPVLVPPTRVQKALYGMVTVGGKYAWTRLENWLLNQDNGFDPPSPRAQRLSRLASVAESAHAVAAFASFLVFLLHGRYRTLLDRILRMRLAPPTSQVSREVSFEYLNRQLVWHAFTEFLLFVLPLIGINKWRRWLSRTWKRTKGAISSGGDGDADADAEVEKRGEFSFLPERTCAICYQDQNSASTEQEVLAAAASSGVVGSAQTDITNPYETIPCGCVYCFVCLATRIEGEEGEGWTCLRCGEVVRECKPWGGDVLEPPASRSPTATKGVMFADDVKEAPTETESSQADFVDAVEDMAESTSTIKAYSSGDEDGSGNDDSEEYDEEESELGDDYI
;
A
#
# COMPACT_ATOMS: atom_id res chain seq x y z
N MET A 1 -24.52 9.83 -25.85
CA MET A 1 -23.76 10.44 -26.98
C MET A 1 -24.52 11.43 -27.89
N THR A 2 -24.51 12.75 -27.58
CA THR A 2 -24.74 13.83 -28.58
C THR A 2 -23.43 14.59 -28.81
N ASN A 3 -23.04 14.83 -30.06
CA ASN A 3 -21.77 15.52 -30.36
C ASN A 3 -21.75 16.93 -29.75
N PRO A 4 -20.73 17.31 -28.95
CA PRO A 4 -20.69 18.61 -28.27
C PRO A 4 -20.59 19.73 -29.31
N THR A 5 -21.69 20.45 -29.51
CA THR A 5 -21.86 21.39 -30.63
C THR A 5 -20.77 22.46 -30.62
N PHE A 6 -20.15 22.71 -31.78
CA PHE A 6 -19.10 23.72 -31.96
C PHE A 6 -19.48 25.11 -31.37
N ALA A 7 -20.76 25.47 -31.39
CA ALA A 7 -21.30 26.66 -30.74
C ALA A 7 -21.08 26.69 -29.22
N GLN A 8 -21.29 25.58 -28.49
CA GLN A 8 -21.03 25.48 -27.05
C GLN A 8 -19.54 25.60 -26.74
N ALA A 9 -18.67 25.02 -27.58
CA ALA A 9 -17.22 25.20 -27.47
C ALA A 9 -16.82 26.67 -27.67
N GLN A 10 -17.44 27.39 -28.61
CA GLN A 10 -17.24 28.83 -28.80
C GLN A 10 -17.76 29.67 -27.62
N GLN A 11 -18.92 29.34 -27.05
CA GLN A 11 -19.48 30.01 -25.86
C GLN A 11 -18.52 29.89 -24.67
N ARG A 12 -18.10 28.65 -24.33
CA ARG A 12 -17.10 28.37 -23.30
C ARG A 12 -15.78 29.14 -23.56
N LEU A 13 -15.36 29.30 -24.81
CA LEU A 13 -14.18 30.10 -25.18
C LEU A 13 -14.40 31.62 -25.08
N ALA A 14 -15.62 32.13 -25.24
CA ALA A 14 -15.97 33.54 -25.07
C ALA A 14 -16.03 33.93 -23.59
N GLU A 15 -16.69 33.13 -22.76
CA GLU A 15 -16.70 33.25 -21.29
C GLU A 15 -15.27 33.26 -20.73
N ARG A 16 -14.43 32.31 -21.19
CA ARG A 16 -13.00 32.25 -20.84
C ARG A 16 -12.18 33.45 -21.34
N ARG A 17 -12.69 34.32 -22.23
CA ARG A 17 -12.07 35.63 -22.54
C ARG A 17 -12.58 36.70 -21.60
N GLN A 18 -13.91 36.81 -21.44
CA GLN A 18 -14.55 37.78 -20.54
C GLN A 18 -14.03 37.65 -19.09
N ALA A 19 -13.87 36.43 -18.58
CA ALA A 19 -13.30 36.15 -17.26
C ALA A 19 -11.82 36.56 -17.12
N ARG A 20 -11.04 36.50 -18.20
CA ARG A 20 -9.64 37.00 -18.20
C ARG A 20 -9.60 38.52 -18.29
N GLU A 21 -10.51 39.14 -19.06
CA GLU A 21 -10.63 40.59 -19.14
C GLU A 21 -11.13 41.21 -17.82
N SER A 22 -12.10 40.59 -17.13
CA SER A 22 -12.55 41.06 -15.82
C SER A 22 -11.46 40.93 -14.77
N GLN A 23 -10.73 39.81 -14.73
CA GLN A 23 -9.55 39.65 -13.86
C GLN A 23 -8.46 40.69 -14.17
N ALA A 24 -8.17 40.97 -15.45
CA ALA A 24 -7.22 42.01 -15.84
C ALA A 24 -7.67 43.42 -15.41
N ARG A 25 -8.97 43.74 -15.53
CA ARG A 25 -9.54 45.01 -15.04
C ARG A 25 -9.47 45.11 -13.52
N ILE A 26 -9.73 44.03 -12.79
CA ILE A 26 -9.59 43.98 -11.32
C ILE A 26 -8.13 44.20 -10.90
N GLN A 27 -7.17 43.55 -11.57
CA GLN A 27 -5.73 43.77 -11.32
C GLN A 27 -5.31 45.22 -11.62
N GLN A 28 -5.81 45.82 -12.72
CA GLN A 28 -5.56 47.22 -13.05
C GLN A 28 -6.18 48.17 -12.02
N ALA A 29 -7.39 47.89 -11.52
CA ALA A 29 -8.03 48.68 -10.47
C ALA A 29 -7.29 48.59 -9.12
N ALA A 30 -6.80 47.39 -8.75
CA ALA A 30 -5.98 47.19 -7.56
C ALA A 30 -4.61 47.89 -7.67
N ALA A 31 -3.97 47.85 -8.84
CA ALA A 31 -2.74 48.59 -9.10
C ALA A 31 -2.97 50.12 -9.04
N ALA A 32 -4.12 50.59 -9.55
CA ALA A 32 -4.52 52.00 -9.46
C ALA A 32 -4.73 52.44 -8.01
N SER A 33 -5.49 51.70 -7.19
CA SER A 33 -5.70 52.06 -5.78
C SER A 33 -4.40 52.02 -4.96
N ALA A 34 -3.54 51.02 -5.20
CA ALA A 34 -2.20 50.98 -4.60
C ALA A 34 -1.35 52.22 -4.98
N SER A 35 -1.40 52.66 -6.25
CA SER A 35 -0.72 53.89 -6.69
C SER A 35 -1.26 55.16 -6.01
N GLN A 36 -2.56 55.22 -5.71
CA GLN A 36 -3.19 56.34 -5.01
C GLN A 36 -2.81 56.38 -3.51
N LEU A 37 -2.63 55.22 -2.87
CA LEU A 37 -2.09 55.14 -1.51
C LEU A 37 -0.62 55.61 -1.48
N ARG A 38 0.20 55.14 -2.43
CA ARG A 38 1.60 55.59 -2.58
C ARG A 38 1.71 57.08 -2.84
N SER A 39 0.85 57.67 -3.69
CA SER A 39 0.89 59.11 -3.96
C SER A 39 0.54 59.94 -2.72
N ARG A 40 -0.56 59.61 -2.01
CA ARG A 40 -0.95 60.26 -0.74
C ARG A 40 0.18 60.26 0.29
N ILE A 41 0.89 59.14 0.43
CA ILE A 41 1.94 58.98 1.44
C ILE A 41 3.25 59.64 0.98
N SER A 42 3.53 59.70 -0.33
CA SER A 42 4.61 60.52 -0.88
C SER A 42 4.36 62.03 -0.70
N SER A 43 3.10 62.47 -0.71
CA SER A 43 2.71 63.86 -0.45
C SER A 43 2.65 64.25 1.04
N HIS A 44 2.80 63.29 1.96
CA HIS A 44 2.63 63.55 3.40
C HIS A 44 3.64 64.61 3.91
N PRO A 45 3.22 65.61 4.72
CA PRO A 45 4.06 66.76 5.07
C PRO A 45 5.25 66.40 5.97
N SER A 46 5.18 65.33 6.78
CA SER A 46 6.28 64.95 7.68
C SER A 46 7.35 64.09 6.98
N PRO A 47 8.65 64.46 7.05
CA PRO A 47 9.72 63.77 6.31
C PRO A 47 9.99 62.36 6.83
N LEU A 48 9.78 62.10 8.13
CA LEU A 48 9.93 60.78 8.74
C LEU A 48 8.90 59.79 8.19
N LEU A 49 7.61 60.15 8.14
CA LEU A 49 6.58 59.26 7.58
C LEU A 49 6.73 59.08 6.06
N ARG A 50 7.22 60.10 5.34
CA ARG A 50 7.55 59.96 3.91
C ARG A 50 8.67 58.93 3.68
N ARG A 51 9.74 58.96 4.50
CA ARG A 51 10.91 58.09 4.34
C ARG A 51 10.68 56.67 4.89
N LEU A 52 10.12 56.55 6.09
CA LEU A 52 9.82 55.27 6.73
C LEU A 52 8.58 54.60 6.11
N GLY A 53 7.52 55.36 5.85
CA GLY A 53 6.30 54.85 5.23
C GLY A 53 6.54 54.35 3.81
N GLY A 54 7.29 55.08 2.97
CA GLY A 54 7.67 54.62 1.64
C GLY A 54 8.50 53.33 1.64
N GLY A 55 9.44 53.19 2.58
CA GLY A 55 10.21 51.96 2.76
C GLY A 55 9.34 50.80 3.27
N ALA A 56 8.58 51.03 4.33
CA ALA A 56 7.71 50.01 4.93
C ALA A 56 6.63 49.54 3.95
N LEU A 57 6.03 50.43 3.16
CA LEU A 57 5.01 50.08 2.17
C LEU A 57 5.59 49.41 0.93
N SER A 58 6.79 49.78 0.47
CA SER A 58 7.41 49.02 -0.64
C SER A 58 7.81 47.61 -0.23
N LEU A 59 8.24 47.40 1.03
CA LEU A 59 8.46 46.07 1.61
C LEU A 59 7.14 45.33 1.88
N TRP A 60 6.11 46.01 2.38
CA TRP A 60 4.80 45.40 2.67
C TRP A 60 4.04 45.04 1.38
N ASP A 61 4.03 45.90 0.37
CA ASP A 61 3.49 45.59 -0.95
C ASP A 61 4.26 44.41 -1.57
N ALA A 62 5.60 44.41 -1.49
CA ALA A 62 6.41 43.29 -1.99
C ALA A 62 6.19 41.99 -1.20
N ALA A 63 5.80 42.05 0.08
CA ALA A 63 5.46 40.86 0.88
C ALA A 63 4.01 40.39 0.63
N SER A 64 3.06 41.31 0.47
CA SER A 64 1.62 41.05 0.40
C SER A 64 1.05 40.91 -1.02
N SER A 65 1.79 41.31 -2.06
CA SER A 65 1.45 41.08 -3.47
C SER A 65 1.29 39.58 -3.74
N ARG A 66 0.06 39.13 -3.99
CA ARG A 66 -0.29 37.71 -4.19
C ARG A 66 -0.15 37.26 -5.66
N GLU A 67 0.63 37.96 -6.47
CA GLU A 67 1.00 37.67 -7.88
C GLU A 67 1.92 36.44 -8.06
N GLY A 68 1.55 35.32 -7.42
CA GLY A 68 2.18 34.01 -7.53
C GLY A 68 1.24 32.93 -8.07
N THR A 69 1.76 31.73 -8.30
CA THR A 69 0.91 30.57 -8.61
C THR A 69 0.08 30.18 -7.38
N ARG A 70 -1.13 29.64 -7.60
CA ARG A 70 -2.01 29.13 -6.53
C ARG A 70 -1.24 28.17 -5.60
N PRO A 71 -1.53 28.13 -4.28
CA PRO A 71 -0.71 27.41 -3.29
C PRO A 71 -0.37 25.96 -3.65
N ALA A 72 -1.30 25.21 -4.25
CA ALA A 72 -1.09 23.83 -4.69
C ALA A 72 0.15 23.64 -5.60
N PHE A 73 0.45 24.60 -6.47
CA PHE A 73 1.60 24.55 -7.39
C PHE A 73 2.94 24.90 -6.72
N ARG A 74 2.96 25.20 -5.41
CA ARG A 74 4.22 25.42 -4.65
C ARG A 74 4.87 24.10 -4.28
N VAL A 75 4.05 23.12 -3.86
CA VAL A 75 4.51 21.76 -3.57
C VAL A 75 5.11 21.15 -4.83
N GLY A 76 4.35 21.13 -5.94
CA GLY A 76 4.84 20.60 -7.23
C GLY A 76 6.13 21.26 -7.76
N GLN A 77 6.42 22.52 -7.41
CA GLN A 77 7.70 23.17 -7.76
C GLN A 77 8.90 22.67 -6.95
N VAL A 78 8.69 22.18 -5.72
CA VAL A 78 9.73 21.61 -4.85
C VAL A 78 9.85 20.09 -5.09
N ASP A 79 8.70 19.41 -5.22
CA ASP A 79 8.55 18.01 -5.62
C ASP A 79 9.31 17.75 -6.95
N ALA A 80 9.17 18.65 -7.93
CA ALA A 80 9.95 18.63 -9.17
C ALA A 80 11.47 18.72 -8.97
N GLU A 81 11.95 19.53 -8.02
CA GLU A 81 13.38 19.70 -7.75
C GLU A 81 13.97 18.48 -7.03
N LEU A 82 13.23 17.89 -6.08
CA LEU A 82 13.61 16.63 -5.44
C LEU A 82 13.72 15.48 -6.47
N LEU A 83 12.70 15.32 -7.32
CA LEU A 83 12.69 14.31 -8.38
C LEU A 83 13.82 14.49 -9.41
N ASP A 84 14.22 15.73 -9.71
CA ASP A 84 15.36 16.00 -10.59
C ASP A 84 16.71 15.62 -9.94
N GLU A 85 16.88 15.81 -8.63
CA GLU A 85 18.12 15.42 -7.93
C GLU A 85 18.18 13.91 -7.67
N GLU A 86 17.06 13.27 -7.31
CA GLU A 86 16.93 11.81 -7.19
C GLU A 86 17.22 11.10 -8.52
N LEU A 87 16.65 11.58 -9.65
CA LEU A 87 16.95 11.04 -10.99
C LEU A 87 18.45 11.09 -11.30
N VAL A 88 19.11 12.23 -11.02
CA VAL A 88 20.54 12.39 -11.26
C VAL A 88 21.38 11.46 -10.38
N GLN A 89 20.95 11.19 -9.15
CA GLN A 89 21.62 10.24 -8.26
C GLN A 89 21.44 8.79 -8.73
N LEU A 90 20.20 8.37 -9.03
CA LEU A 90 19.90 7.03 -9.54
C LEU A 90 20.66 6.74 -10.84
N LEU A 91 20.67 7.67 -11.78
CA LEU A 91 21.41 7.53 -13.04
C LEU A 91 22.94 7.57 -12.83
N ARG A 92 23.47 8.35 -11.88
CA ARG A 92 24.90 8.29 -11.51
C ARG A 92 25.28 6.90 -11.01
N ASP A 93 24.48 6.32 -10.12
CA ASP A 93 24.82 5.04 -9.52
C ASP A 93 24.63 3.87 -10.49
N GLN A 94 23.56 3.87 -11.29
CA GLN A 94 23.40 2.91 -12.40
C GLN A 94 24.54 2.99 -13.43
N VAL A 95 24.98 4.19 -13.83
CA VAL A 95 26.12 4.35 -14.75
C VAL A 95 27.43 3.91 -14.08
N GLY A 96 27.62 4.22 -12.79
CA GLY A 96 28.80 3.79 -12.04
C GLY A 96 28.88 2.27 -11.86
N ASP A 97 27.74 1.59 -11.75
CA ASP A 97 27.68 0.13 -11.63
C ASP A 97 27.76 -0.56 -13.00
N ALA A 98 27.15 0.02 -14.04
CA ALA A 98 27.39 -0.40 -15.42
C ALA A 98 28.88 -0.30 -15.81
N LEU A 99 29.58 0.76 -15.36
CA LEU A 99 31.02 0.93 -15.60
C LEU A 99 31.85 -0.16 -14.90
N ARG A 100 31.47 -0.58 -13.69
CA ARG A 100 32.10 -1.70 -12.95
C ARG A 100 31.99 -3.05 -13.67
N TYR A 101 30.93 -3.27 -14.45
CA TYR A 101 30.75 -4.49 -15.24
C TYR A 101 31.30 -4.40 -16.66
N ALA A 102 31.19 -3.24 -17.33
CA ALA A 102 31.61 -3.05 -18.71
C ALA A 102 33.13 -2.83 -18.87
N GLY A 103 33.79 -2.27 -17.85
CA GLY A 103 35.24 -2.09 -17.82
C GLY A 103 35.89 -2.95 -16.74
N GLY A 104 36.74 -3.91 -17.14
CA GLY A 104 37.60 -4.68 -16.23
C GLY A 104 38.73 -3.86 -15.57
N LEU A 105 38.54 -2.55 -15.41
CA LEU A 105 39.50 -1.60 -14.87
C LEU A 105 38.98 -1.02 -13.55
N GLY A 106 39.46 -1.57 -12.43
CA GLY A 106 39.56 -0.93 -11.10
C GLY A 106 38.30 -0.27 -10.52
N ALA A 107 37.83 -0.76 -9.37
CA ALA A 107 36.69 -0.20 -8.63
C ALA A 107 36.78 1.33 -8.37
N ASN A 108 37.99 1.88 -8.31
CA ASN A 108 38.30 3.29 -8.01
C ASN A 108 37.88 4.26 -9.14
N LEU A 109 37.73 3.80 -10.39
CA LEU A 109 37.41 4.68 -11.53
C LEU A 109 36.02 5.36 -11.38
N LYS A 110 35.08 4.74 -10.64
CA LYS A 110 33.76 5.35 -10.35
C LYS A 110 33.90 6.66 -9.56
N ASP A 111 34.90 6.76 -8.69
CA ASP A 111 35.11 7.92 -7.82
C ASP A 111 36.05 8.96 -8.46
N GLU A 112 37.10 8.52 -9.16
CA GLU A 112 37.99 9.41 -9.93
C GLU A 112 37.26 10.17 -11.05
N TRP A 113 36.29 9.54 -11.72
CA TRP A 113 35.49 10.12 -12.81
C TRP A 113 34.09 10.58 -12.36
N ALA A 114 33.81 10.61 -11.04
CA ALA A 114 32.48 10.93 -10.52
C ALA A 114 31.95 12.31 -10.96
N ALA A 115 32.84 13.31 -11.05
CA ALA A 115 32.47 14.67 -11.44
C ALA A 115 32.21 14.78 -12.95
N GLU A 116 33.00 14.06 -13.75
CA GLU A 116 32.96 14.01 -15.21
C GLU A 116 31.72 13.24 -15.69
N ILE A 117 31.40 12.10 -15.07
CA ILE A 117 30.15 11.35 -15.28
C ILE A 117 28.95 12.23 -14.94
N LEU A 118 28.97 12.93 -13.80
CA LEU A 118 27.90 13.86 -13.40
C LEU A 118 27.77 15.05 -14.35
N LEU A 119 28.87 15.57 -14.92
CA LEU A 119 28.82 16.62 -15.94
C LEU A 119 28.17 16.12 -17.22
N VAL A 120 28.56 14.95 -17.73
CA VAL A 120 27.98 14.37 -18.96
C VAL A 120 26.49 14.07 -18.77
N LEU A 121 26.12 13.47 -17.63
CA LEU A 121 24.74 13.17 -17.27
C LEU A 121 23.89 14.44 -17.19
N ARG A 122 24.35 15.47 -16.46
CA ARG A 122 23.62 16.75 -16.34
C ARG A 122 23.58 17.51 -17.66
N ALA A 123 24.60 17.42 -18.50
CA ALA A 123 24.60 18.00 -19.85
C ALA A 123 23.57 17.32 -20.77
N ALA A 124 23.52 15.98 -20.76
CA ALA A 124 22.55 15.21 -21.53
C ALA A 124 21.11 15.51 -21.08
N LEU A 125 20.85 15.46 -19.77
CA LEU A 125 19.53 15.80 -19.20
C LEU A 125 19.14 17.24 -19.53
N PHE A 126 20.02 18.23 -19.35
CA PHE A 126 19.75 19.62 -19.72
C PHE A 126 19.44 19.78 -21.22
N LYS A 127 20.18 19.08 -22.09
CA LYS A 127 20.00 19.14 -23.54
C LYS A 127 18.68 18.52 -23.99
N LEU A 128 18.26 17.40 -23.39
CA LEU A 128 17.02 16.70 -23.74
C LEU A 128 15.78 17.32 -23.09
N THR A 129 15.89 17.88 -21.88
CA THR A 129 14.75 18.43 -21.12
C THR A 129 14.63 19.95 -21.32
N VAL A 130 15.44 20.76 -20.64
CA VAL A 130 15.28 22.23 -20.59
C VAL A 130 15.50 22.88 -21.96
N TRP A 131 16.47 22.39 -22.74
CA TRP A 131 16.76 22.98 -24.05
C TRP A 131 15.66 22.70 -25.09
N ASP A 132 15.17 21.46 -25.20
CA ASP A 132 14.20 21.06 -26.22
C ASP A 132 12.72 21.18 -25.77
N HIS A 133 12.40 20.88 -24.51
CA HIS A 133 11.01 20.71 -24.03
C HIS A 133 10.50 21.80 -23.05
N ASP A 134 11.36 22.77 -22.69
CA ASP A 134 11.07 23.88 -21.77
C ASP A 134 10.72 23.46 -20.33
N ALA A 135 11.12 22.26 -19.89
CA ALA A 135 10.96 21.76 -18.53
C ALA A 135 12.19 20.95 -18.11
N THR A 136 12.44 20.77 -16.82
CA THR A 136 13.24 19.63 -16.32
C THR A 136 12.38 18.36 -16.26
N TYR A 137 12.94 17.22 -15.87
CA TYR A 137 12.20 15.95 -15.83
C TYR A 137 11.14 15.94 -14.73
N GLY A 138 11.52 16.27 -13.49
CA GLY A 138 10.59 16.41 -12.37
C GLY A 138 9.54 17.49 -12.63
N ALA A 139 9.91 18.59 -13.29
CA ALA A 139 8.95 19.62 -13.70
C ALA A 139 7.94 19.09 -14.74
N ALA A 140 8.37 18.29 -15.72
CA ALA A 140 7.49 17.68 -16.70
C ALA A 140 6.49 16.69 -16.05
N LEU A 141 6.95 15.86 -15.10
CA LEU A 141 6.07 14.97 -14.31
C LEU A 141 5.01 15.74 -13.50
N GLN A 142 5.39 16.88 -12.93
CA GLN A 142 4.48 17.76 -12.19
C GLN A 142 3.63 18.68 -13.11
N ASN A 143 3.71 18.49 -14.43
CA ASN A 143 3.09 19.32 -15.47
C ASN A 143 3.39 20.83 -15.31
N LEU A 144 4.66 21.17 -15.15
CA LEU A 144 5.20 22.52 -15.05
C LEU A 144 6.22 22.78 -16.16
N LYS A 145 6.16 23.98 -16.75
CA LYS A 145 7.15 24.44 -17.74
C LYS A 145 7.79 25.76 -17.32
N TYR A 146 9.04 25.97 -17.72
CA TYR A 146 9.71 27.25 -17.62
C TYR A 146 9.05 28.28 -18.53
N THR A 147 8.86 29.48 -17.99
CA THR A 147 8.34 30.64 -18.73
C THR A 147 9.12 31.88 -18.32
N ASP A 148 9.25 32.85 -19.24
CA ASP A 148 9.88 34.12 -18.90
C ASP A 148 8.95 34.94 -17.98
N ALA A 149 9.43 35.29 -16.79
CA ALA A 149 8.69 36.09 -15.84
C ALA A 149 8.74 37.59 -16.15
N ARG A 150 9.53 38.02 -17.15
CA ARG A 150 9.58 39.41 -17.66
C ARG A 150 8.34 39.78 -18.48
N SER A 151 7.73 38.82 -19.18
CA SER A 151 6.46 39.03 -19.88
C SER A 151 5.29 38.90 -18.91
N THR A 152 4.73 40.03 -18.47
CA THR A 152 3.53 40.13 -17.63
C THR A 152 2.21 39.95 -18.40
N GLY A 153 2.22 39.12 -19.45
CA GLY A 153 1.04 38.79 -20.25
C GLY A 153 0.21 37.64 -19.65
N PRO A 154 -1.07 37.51 -20.05
CA PRO A 154 -1.92 36.36 -19.71
C PRO A 154 -1.60 35.10 -20.53
N VAL A 155 -0.67 35.21 -21.50
CA VAL A 155 -0.14 34.10 -22.31
C VAL A 155 1.27 33.78 -21.79
N LEU A 156 1.57 32.50 -21.62
CA LEU A 156 2.89 32.03 -21.21
C LEU A 156 3.86 32.11 -22.39
N VAL A 157 5.02 32.74 -22.17
CA VAL A 157 6.09 32.89 -23.17
C VAL A 157 7.26 31.98 -22.77
N PRO A 158 7.80 31.13 -23.67
CA PRO A 158 8.94 30.28 -23.36
C PRO A 158 10.22 31.11 -23.11
N PRO A 159 11.14 30.63 -22.25
CA PRO A 159 12.38 31.32 -21.93
C PRO A 159 13.27 31.51 -23.15
N THR A 160 13.96 32.65 -23.21
CA THR A 160 14.88 32.98 -24.30
C THR A 160 16.07 32.00 -24.36
N ARG A 161 16.60 31.73 -25.55
CA ARG A 161 17.78 30.84 -25.73
C ARG A 161 18.97 31.24 -24.85
N VAL A 162 19.13 32.54 -24.57
CA VAL A 162 20.17 33.07 -23.68
C VAL A 162 19.89 32.73 -22.20
N GLN A 163 18.63 32.84 -21.74
CA GLN A 163 18.24 32.36 -20.40
C GLN A 163 18.47 30.84 -20.28
N LYS A 164 18.08 30.04 -21.29
CA LYS A 164 18.35 28.59 -21.31
C LYS A 164 19.85 28.31 -21.21
N ALA A 165 20.66 28.94 -22.07
CA ALA A 165 22.11 28.73 -22.10
C ALA A 165 22.79 29.10 -20.77
N LEU A 166 22.39 30.23 -20.15
CA LEU A 166 22.94 30.66 -18.88
C LEU A 166 22.47 29.78 -17.70
N TYR A 167 21.23 29.26 -17.74
CA TYR A 167 20.75 28.26 -16.79
C TYR A 167 21.58 26.97 -16.87
N GLY A 168 21.77 26.41 -18.08
CA GLY A 168 22.59 25.22 -18.30
C GLY A 168 24.05 25.43 -17.91
N MET A 169 24.62 26.59 -18.25
CA MET A 169 25.99 26.96 -17.86
C MET A 169 26.19 26.94 -16.34
N VAL A 170 25.24 27.47 -15.56
CA VAL A 170 25.34 27.50 -14.09
C VAL A 170 25.00 26.13 -13.46
N THR A 171 23.95 25.45 -13.93
CA THR A 171 23.50 24.17 -13.35
C THR A 171 24.39 22.97 -13.70
N VAL A 172 24.94 22.93 -14.92
CA VAL A 172 25.85 21.87 -15.37
C VAL A 172 27.30 22.28 -15.12
N GLY A 173 27.74 23.37 -15.76
CA GLY A 173 29.13 23.85 -15.70
C GLY A 173 29.50 24.41 -14.33
N GLY A 174 28.61 25.16 -13.69
CA GLY A 174 28.83 25.73 -12.36
C GLY A 174 28.93 24.66 -11.26
N LYS A 175 27.99 23.69 -11.21
CA LYS A 175 28.08 22.56 -10.26
C LYS A 175 29.39 21.75 -10.47
N TYR A 176 29.80 21.48 -11.71
CA TYR A 176 31.07 20.79 -11.99
C TYR A 176 32.30 21.62 -11.61
N ALA A 177 32.34 22.91 -11.96
CA ALA A 177 33.46 23.78 -11.63
C ALA A 177 33.63 23.95 -10.11
N TRP A 178 32.53 23.94 -9.35
CA TRP A 178 32.56 23.92 -7.89
C TRP A 178 33.16 22.62 -7.35
N THR A 179 32.65 21.46 -7.74
CA THR A 179 33.21 20.17 -7.26
C THR A 179 34.67 19.97 -7.67
N ARG A 180 35.09 20.48 -8.84
CA ARG A 180 36.50 20.44 -9.27
C ARG A 180 37.39 21.39 -8.46
N LEU A 181 36.87 22.56 -8.03
CA LEU A 181 37.56 23.48 -7.13
C LEU A 181 37.68 22.90 -5.72
N GLU A 182 36.60 22.30 -5.20
CA GLU A 182 36.54 21.65 -3.89
C GLU A 182 37.52 20.48 -3.80
N ASN A 183 37.49 19.56 -4.76
CA ASN A 183 38.46 18.46 -4.84
C ASN A 183 39.91 18.95 -4.97
N TRP A 184 40.15 20.08 -5.66
CA TRP A 184 41.48 20.69 -5.74
C TRP A 184 41.93 21.32 -4.41
N LEU A 185 41.02 21.96 -3.67
CA LEU A 185 41.31 22.51 -2.35
C LEU A 185 41.61 21.40 -1.34
N LEU A 186 40.84 20.31 -1.34
CA LEU A 186 41.05 19.13 -0.49
C LEU A 186 42.42 18.48 -0.77
N ASN A 187 42.74 18.20 -2.03
CA ASN A 187 44.05 17.64 -2.44
C ASN A 187 45.26 18.56 -2.14
N GLN A 188 45.00 19.84 -1.83
CA GLN A 188 46.03 20.82 -1.49
C GLN A 188 46.23 20.96 0.03
N ASP A 189 45.30 20.49 0.85
CA ASP A 189 45.33 20.51 2.32
C ASP A 189 45.66 19.12 2.88
N ASN A 190 46.93 18.71 2.72
CA ASN A 190 47.41 17.39 3.11
C ASN A 190 47.60 17.20 4.63
N GLY A 191 47.12 18.15 5.46
CA GLY A 191 47.13 18.10 6.93
C GLY A 191 48.51 18.25 7.61
N PHE A 192 49.59 17.80 6.98
CA PHE A 192 50.95 17.84 7.53
C PHE A 192 51.71 19.14 7.20
N ASP A 193 51.52 19.68 5.99
CA ASP A 193 52.15 20.92 5.52
C ASP A 193 51.13 22.08 5.48
N PRO A 194 51.53 23.32 5.84
CA PRO A 194 50.63 24.47 5.76
C PRO A 194 50.27 24.77 4.29
N PRO A 195 48.98 24.75 3.90
CA PRO A 195 48.57 24.89 2.51
C PRO A 195 48.97 26.26 1.93
N SER A 196 49.21 26.31 0.62
CA SER A 196 49.81 27.49 -0.04
C SER A 196 49.00 28.78 0.21
N PRO A 197 49.65 29.98 0.25
CA PRO A 197 48.96 31.25 0.54
C PRO A 197 47.96 31.67 -0.55
N ARG A 198 47.92 30.97 -1.69
CA ARG A 198 46.85 31.09 -2.71
C ARG A 198 45.69 30.15 -2.37
N ALA A 199 45.96 28.89 -2.02
CA ALA A 199 44.94 27.93 -1.59
C ALA A 199 44.19 28.44 -0.33
N GLN A 200 44.90 28.95 0.68
CA GLN A 200 44.29 29.57 1.87
C GLN A 200 43.38 30.77 1.57
N ARG A 201 43.62 31.48 0.46
CA ARG A 201 42.73 32.57 0.02
C ARG A 201 41.52 32.02 -0.73
N LEU A 202 41.73 31.00 -1.57
CA LEU A 202 40.66 30.34 -2.31
C LEU A 202 39.70 29.56 -1.40
N SER A 203 40.17 28.86 -0.36
CA SER A 203 39.29 28.19 0.62
C SER A 203 38.46 29.19 1.43
N ARG A 204 39.05 30.30 1.87
CA ARG A 204 38.30 31.40 2.53
C ARG A 204 37.30 32.08 1.59
N LEU A 205 37.63 32.25 0.31
CA LEU A 205 36.70 32.79 -0.67
C LEU A 205 35.58 31.80 -1.00
N ALA A 206 35.87 30.50 -1.04
CA ALA A 206 34.89 29.44 -1.24
C ALA A 206 33.90 29.38 -0.05
N SER A 207 34.37 29.32 1.19
CA SER A 207 33.47 29.26 2.37
C SER A 207 32.69 30.56 2.59
N VAL A 208 33.24 31.72 2.25
CA VAL A 208 32.49 32.99 2.22
C VAL A 208 31.45 33.00 1.09
N ALA A 209 31.77 32.48 -0.10
CA ALA A 209 30.81 32.38 -1.20
C ALA A 209 29.69 31.37 -0.90
N GLU A 210 30.02 30.24 -0.29
CA GLU A 210 29.08 29.20 0.12
C GLU A 210 28.13 29.70 1.22
N SER A 211 28.66 30.30 2.30
CA SER A 211 27.83 30.87 3.37
C SER A 211 26.98 32.04 2.88
N ALA A 212 27.50 32.91 2.01
CA ALA A 212 26.71 33.95 1.36
C ALA A 212 25.62 33.38 0.44
N HIS A 213 25.92 32.32 -0.31
CA HIS A 213 24.95 31.60 -1.14
C HIS A 213 23.88 30.93 -0.28
N ALA A 214 24.23 30.28 0.84
CA ALA A 214 23.30 29.65 1.76
C ALA A 214 22.34 30.67 2.40
N VAL A 215 22.86 31.81 2.89
CA VAL A 215 22.03 32.89 3.44
C VAL A 215 21.11 33.49 2.37
N ALA A 216 21.62 33.73 1.16
CA ALA A 216 20.82 34.21 0.04
C ALA A 216 19.77 33.18 -0.42
N ALA A 217 20.09 31.88 -0.40
CA ALA A 217 19.21 30.78 -0.78
C ALA A 217 18.09 30.61 0.25
N PHE A 218 18.41 30.66 1.55
CA PHE A 218 17.42 30.66 2.63
C PHE A 218 16.48 31.86 2.53
N ALA A 219 17.01 33.09 2.35
CA ALA A 219 16.19 34.28 2.14
C ALA A 219 15.35 34.20 0.85
N SER A 220 15.88 33.57 -0.20
CA SER A 220 15.14 33.30 -1.44
C SER A 220 13.99 32.33 -1.19
N PHE A 221 14.26 31.22 -0.51
CA PHE A 221 13.28 30.19 -0.16
C PHE A 221 12.18 30.72 0.76
N LEU A 222 12.51 31.57 1.74
CA LEU A 222 11.51 32.20 2.61
C LEU A 222 10.53 33.09 1.82
N VAL A 223 11.03 33.86 0.85
CA VAL A 223 10.20 34.62 -0.10
C VAL A 223 9.42 33.70 -1.05
N PHE A 224 9.97 32.54 -1.42
CA PHE A 224 9.25 31.53 -2.20
C PHE A 224 8.10 30.89 -1.40
N LEU A 225 8.26 30.60 -0.10
CA LEU A 225 7.17 30.11 0.74
C LEU A 225 6.02 31.10 0.84
N LEU A 226 6.29 32.41 0.78
CA LEU A 226 5.27 33.46 0.76
C LEU A 226 4.59 33.61 -0.61
N HIS A 227 5.35 33.74 -1.71
CA HIS A 227 4.81 34.04 -3.05
C HIS A 227 4.63 32.84 -3.97
N GLY A 228 5.56 31.88 -3.96
CA GLY A 228 5.52 30.68 -4.81
C GLY A 228 5.98 30.87 -6.26
N ARG A 229 6.76 31.92 -6.56
CA ARG A 229 7.09 32.34 -7.95
C ARG A 229 8.45 31.89 -8.49
N TYR A 230 9.46 31.75 -7.64
CA TYR A 230 10.83 31.37 -8.02
C TYR A 230 11.39 30.41 -6.96
N ARG A 231 11.59 29.12 -7.29
CA ARG A 231 12.08 28.12 -6.33
C ARG A 231 13.54 28.41 -5.93
N THR A 232 14.46 28.54 -6.89
CA THR A 232 15.88 28.82 -6.60
C THR A 232 16.25 30.31 -6.70
N LEU A 233 17.43 30.65 -6.17
CA LEU A 233 18.14 31.90 -6.48
C LEU A 233 18.37 32.06 -7.99
N LEU A 234 18.73 30.98 -8.66
CA LEU A 234 19.10 30.95 -10.07
C LEU A 234 17.90 31.37 -10.94
N ASP A 235 16.72 30.78 -10.69
CA ASP A 235 15.45 31.15 -11.31
C ASP A 235 15.11 32.63 -11.11
N ARG A 236 15.36 33.16 -9.91
CA ARG A 236 15.11 34.56 -9.54
C ARG A 236 16.05 35.52 -10.28
N ILE A 237 17.33 35.17 -10.43
CA ILE A 237 18.34 35.96 -11.16
C ILE A 237 18.02 35.98 -12.66
N LEU A 238 17.74 34.82 -13.25
CA LEU A 238 17.39 34.71 -14.68
C LEU A 238 15.95 35.14 -15.00
N ARG A 239 15.13 35.35 -13.98
CA ARG A 239 13.68 35.64 -14.05
C ARG A 239 12.91 34.59 -14.86
N MET A 240 13.27 33.33 -14.70
CA MET A 240 12.48 32.21 -15.21
C MET A 240 11.58 31.71 -14.09
N ARG A 241 10.33 31.34 -14.39
CA ARG A 241 9.40 30.74 -13.41
C ARG A 241 8.87 29.42 -13.96
N LEU A 242 8.64 28.44 -13.07
CA LEU A 242 7.79 27.30 -13.39
C LEU A 242 6.33 27.76 -13.36
N ALA A 243 5.57 27.38 -14.38
CA ALA A 243 4.13 27.60 -14.46
C ALA A 243 3.47 26.39 -15.13
N PRO A 244 2.25 25.98 -14.71
CA PRO A 244 1.52 24.95 -15.43
C PRO A 244 1.14 25.47 -16.83
N PRO A 245 1.34 24.69 -17.90
CA PRO A 245 1.08 25.16 -19.27
C PRO A 245 -0.41 25.35 -19.54
N THR A 246 -1.27 24.64 -18.79
CA THR A 246 -2.73 24.76 -18.81
C THR A 246 -3.25 25.01 -17.40
N SER A 247 -4.19 25.95 -17.24
CA SER A 247 -4.73 26.33 -15.93
C SER A 247 -5.83 25.40 -15.40
N GLN A 248 -5.95 24.19 -15.95
CA GLN A 248 -7.08 23.27 -15.71
C GLN A 248 -6.68 21.91 -15.12
N VAL A 249 -5.39 21.61 -14.94
CA VAL A 249 -4.99 20.42 -14.18
C VAL A 249 -5.10 20.73 -12.69
N SER A 250 -6.23 20.34 -12.10
CA SER A 250 -6.28 19.92 -10.71
C SER A 250 -5.27 18.79 -10.52
N ARG A 251 -4.36 18.89 -9.54
CA ARG A 251 -3.53 17.75 -9.16
C ARG A 251 -4.46 16.71 -8.55
N GLU A 252 -4.77 15.69 -9.33
CA GLU A 252 -5.25 14.42 -8.81
C GLU A 252 -4.26 13.96 -7.74
N VAL A 253 -4.70 13.94 -6.49
CA VAL A 253 -3.93 13.30 -5.42
C VAL A 253 -4.07 11.82 -5.67
N SER A 254 -2.95 11.13 -5.92
CA SER A 254 -2.91 9.71 -6.24
C SER A 254 -3.22 8.86 -5.00
N PHE A 255 -4.49 8.88 -4.59
CA PHE A 255 -5.03 8.11 -3.48
C PHE A 255 -4.82 6.61 -3.63
N GLU A 256 -4.52 6.12 -4.84
CA GLU A 256 -4.19 4.72 -5.12
C GLU A 256 -3.22 4.11 -4.09
N TYR A 257 -2.10 4.77 -3.76
CA TYR A 257 -1.15 4.19 -2.80
C TYR A 257 -1.69 4.16 -1.37
N LEU A 258 -2.40 5.21 -0.95
CA LEU A 258 -3.06 5.30 0.36
C LEU A 258 -4.17 4.24 0.47
N ASN A 259 -4.98 4.08 -0.58
CA ASN A 259 -6.06 3.10 -0.66
C ASN A 259 -5.50 1.67 -0.66
N ARG A 260 -4.43 1.39 -1.41
CA ARG A 260 -3.71 0.10 -1.37
C ARG A 260 -3.19 -0.20 0.04
N GLN A 261 -2.61 0.79 0.74
CA GLN A 261 -2.14 0.63 2.13
C GLN A 261 -3.30 0.39 3.12
N LEU A 262 -4.38 1.16 3.01
CA LEU A 262 -5.56 1.06 3.87
C LEU A 262 -6.25 -0.30 3.70
N VAL A 263 -6.48 -0.72 2.45
CA VAL A 263 -7.03 -2.06 2.13
C VAL A 263 -6.11 -3.17 2.64
N TRP A 264 -4.80 -3.05 2.48
CA TRP A 264 -3.86 -4.07 2.97
C TRP A 264 -3.86 -4.17 4.51
N HIS A 265 -3.86 -3.03 5.22
CA HIS A 265 -3.96 -3.02 6.68
C HIS A 265 -5.28 -3.60 7.18
N ALA A 266 -6.41 -3.16 6.62
CA ALA A 266 -7.72 -3.68 6.99
C ALA A 266 -7.85 -5.18 6.68
N PHE A 267 -7.26 -5.66 5.58
CA PHE A 267 -7.23 -7.07 5.22
C PHE A 267 -6.38 -7.90 6.19
N THR A 268 -5.19 -7.41 6.60
CA THR A 268 -4.36 -8.14 7.57
C THR A 268 -4.97 -8.15 8.98
N GLU A 269 -5.60 -7.06 9.40
CA GLU A 269 -6.36 -6.97 10.65
C GLU A 269 -7.57 -7.92 10.65
N PHE A 270 -8.38 -7.92 9.60
CA PHE A 270 -9.46 -8.88 9.40
C PHE A 270 -8.95 -10.33 9.42
N LEU A 271 -7.85 -10.61 8.73
CA LEU A 271 -7.25 -11.95 8.70
C LEU A 271 -6.75 -12.40 10.08
N LEU A 272 -6.22 -11.48 10.91
CA LEU A 272 -5.82 -11.79 12.29
C LEU A 272 -7.00 -12.15 13.20
N PHE A 273 -8.20 -11.61 12.95
CA PHE A 273 -9.43 -12.01 13.65
C PHE A 273 -10.05 -13.30 13.09
N VAL A 274 -9.95 -13.55 11.79
CA VAL A 274 -10.57 -14.70 11.12
C VAL A 274 -9.72 -15.96 11.19
N LEU A 275 -8.39 -15.87 11.11
CA LEU A 275 -7.48 -17.02 11.12
C LEU A 275 -7.59 -17.89 12.40
N PRO A 276 -7.77 -17.34 13.62
CA PRO A 276 -8.03 -18.15 14.81
C PRO A 276 -9.40 -18.86 14.81
N LEU A 277 -10.40 -18.31 14.12
CA LEU A 277 -11.74 -18.89 14.00
C LEU A 277 -11.79 -19.99 12.91
N ILE A 278 -10.93 -19.90 11.90
CA ILE A 278 -10.74 -20.95 10.90
C ILE A 278 -9.92 -22.09 11.51
N GLY A 279 -10.62 -23.10 12.04
CA GLY A 279 -10.02 -24.33 12.56
C GLY A 279 -9.13 -25.00 11.51
N ILE A 280 -7.81 -24.89 11.68
CA ILE A 280 -6.77 -25.32 10.73
C ILE A 280 -6.97 -26.77 10.27
N ASN A 281 -7.41 -27.65 11.19
CA ASN A 281 -7.69 -29.06 10.89
C ASN A 281 -8.86 -29.24 9.91
N LYS A 282 -9.94 -28.46 10.04
CA LYS A 282 -11.11 -28.51 9.14
C LYS A 282 -10.74 -27.98 7.76
N TRP A 283 -10.01 -26.86 7.67
CA TRP A 283 -9.50 -26.34 6.39
C TRP A 283 -8.47 -27.27 5.72
N ARG A 284 -7.56 -27.89 6.48
CA ARG A 284 -6.61 -28.88 5.96
C ARG A 284 -7.33 -30.12 5.39
N ARG A 285 -8.34 -30.64 6.10
CA ARG A 285 -9.20 -31.73 5.58
C ARG A 285 -9.93 -31.28 4.32
N TRP A 286 -10.57 -30.11 4.31
CA TRP A 286 -11.29 -29.58 3.14
C TRP A 286 -10.38 -29.38 1.93
N LEU A 287 -9.24 -28.68 2.05
CA LEU A 287 -8.26 -28.54 0.97
C LEU A 287 -7.81 -29.91 0.45
N SER A 288 -7.52 -30.87 1.34
CA SER A 288 -7.10 -32.22 0.91
C SER A 288 -8.18 -32.98 0.15
N ARG A 289 -9.47 -32.84 0.54
CA ARG A 289 -10.61 -33.44 -0.16
C ARG A 289 -10.84 -32.77 -1.52
N THR A 290 -10.76 -31.44 -1.58
CA THR A 290 -10.91 -30.68 -2.83
C THR A 290 -9.75 -30.92 -3.79
N TRP A 291 -8.50 -30.98 -3.30
CA TRP A 291 -7.31 -31.33 -4.10
C TRP A 291 -7.33 -32.77 -4.59
N LYS A 292 -7.83 -33.72 -3.78
CA LYS A 292 -8.07 -35.10 -4.25
C LYS A 292 -9.18 -35.15 -5.31
N ARG A 293 -10.23 -34.34 -5.20
CA ARG A 293 -11.30 -34.24 -6.21
C ARG A 293 -10.83 -33.60 -7.52
N THR A 294 -10.06 -32.50 -7.48
CA THR A 294 -9.52 -31.88 -8.70
C THR A 294 -8.45 -32.75 -9.35
N LYS A 295 -7.55 -33.37 -8.57
CA LYS A 295 -6.62 -34.39 -9.10
C LYS A 295 -7.37 -35.57 -9.71
N GLY A 296 -8.44 -36.04 -9.06
CA GLY A 296 -9.32 -37.11 -9.54
C GLY A 296 -9.99 -36.78 -10.88
N ALA A 297 -10.54 -35.57 -11.02
CA ALA A 297 -11.16 -35.09 -12.26
C ALA A 297 -10.14 -34.81 -13.39
N ILE A 298 -8.85 -34.64 -13.06
CA ILE A 298 -7.75 -34.54 -14.02
C ILE A 298 -7.21 -35.94 -14.39
N SER A 299 -7.35 -36.94 -13.52
CA SER A 299 -6.96 -38.34 -13.78
C SER A 299 -8.09 -39.23 -14.32
N SER A 300 -9.34 -38.78 -14.35
CA SER A 300 -10.50 -39.53 -14.88
C SER A 300 -10.53 -39.50 -16.41
N GLY A 301 -9.45 -39.98 -17.03
CA GLY A 301 -9.24 -40.04 -18.48
C GLY A 301 -8.71 -41.39 -18.97
N GLY A 302 -8.74 -42.43 -18.14
CA GLY A 302 -8.35 -43.79 -18.49
C GLY A 302 -9.00 -44.82 -17.57
N ASP A 303 -9.78 -45.72 -18.19
CA ASP A 303 -10.30 -47.01 -17.71
C ASP A 303 -11.18 -47.01 -16.43
N GLY A 304 -12.12 -47.93 -16.24
CA GLY A 304 -12.54 -49.07 -17.07
C GLY A 304 -13.11 -50.17 -16.17
N ASP A 305 -14.15 -50.89 -16.60
CA ASP A 305 -14.87 -51.85 -15.75
C ASP A 305 -13.98 -52.94 -15.13
N ALA A 306 -14.31 -53.32 -13.89
CA ALA A 306 -13.90 -54.58 -13.26
C ALA A 306 -15.01 -55.05 -12.30
N ASP A 307 -15.34 -56.34 -12.38
CA ASP A 307 -16.55 -56.95 -11.83
C ASP A 307 -16.69 -56.94 -10.30
N ALA A 308 -17.93 -57.14 -9.84
CA ALA A 308 -18.23 -57.53 -8.47
C ALA A 308 -18.02 -59.03 -8.26
N ASP A 309 -17.01 -59.39 -7.47
CA ASP A 309 -16.96 -60.54 -6.54
C ASP A 309 -15.51 -60.70 -6.05
N ALA A 310 -15.13 -59.91 -5.05
CA ALA A 310 -13.83 -59.98 -4.39
C ALA A 310 -13.99 -59.83 -2.87
N GLU A 311 -13.26 -60.63 -2.10
CA GLU A 311 -13.11 -60.41 -0.65
C GLU A 311 -12.51 -59.02 -0.40
N VAL A 312 -12.90 -58.36 0.69
CA VAL A 312 -12.51 -56.97 0.96
C VAL A 312 -11.00 -56.89 1.24
N GLU A 313 -10.23 -56.59 0.18
CA GLU A 313 -8.82 -56.24 0.30
C GLU A 313 -8.69 -55.06 1.28
N LYS A 314 -8.08 -55.33 2.44
CA LYS A 314 -7.76 -54.32 3.44
C LYS A 314 -6.69 -53.40 2.86
N ARG A 315 -7.12 -52.31 2.21
CA ARG A 315 -6.25 -51.33 1.50
C ARG A 315 -5.78 -50.16 2.38
N GLY A 316 -5.97 -50.25 3.69
CA GLY A 316 -5.46 -49.24 4.65
C GLY A 316 -3.96 -49.36 4.88
N GLU A 317 -3.34 -48.26 5.30
CA GLU A 317 -1.90 -48.10 5.57
C GLU A 317 -1.34 -49.17 6.55
N PHE A 318 -2.17 -49.65 7.47
CA PHE A 318 -1.80 -50.63 8.50
C PHE A 318 -2.54 -51.97 8.36
N SER A 319 -2.94 -52.33 7.13
CA SER A 319 -3.63 -53.60 6.85
C SER A 319 -2.79 -54.85 7.14
N PHE A 320 -1.47 -54.75 7.05
CA PHE A 320 -0.50 -55.82 7.31
C PHE A 320 -0.45 -56.25 8.79
N LEU A 321 -1.00 -55.47 9.72
CA LEU A 321 -0.96 -55.80 11.14
C LEU A 321 -1.92 -56.94 11.49
N PRO A 322 -1.48 -57.97 12.24
CA PRO A 322 -2.37 -59.00 12.79
C PRO A 322 -3.57 -58.42 13.53
N GLU A 323 -4.73 -59.09 13.47
CA GLU A 323 -5.98 -58.53 14.00
C GLU A 323 -5.99 -58.37 15.53
N ARG A 324 -5.15 -59.15 16.24
CA ARG A 324 -4.87 -58.99 17.68
C ARG A 324 -4.23 -57.66 18.08
N THR A 325 -3.64 -56.92 17.13
CA THR A 325 -2.84 -55.72 17.39
C THR A 325 -3.63 -54.46 17.00
N CYS A 326 -3.68 -53.47 17.89
CA CYS A 326 -4.39 -52.22 17.65
C CYS A 326 -3.57 -51.31 16.73
N ALA A 327 -4.04 -51.09 15.49
CA ALA A 327 -3.31 -50.25 14.53
C ALA A 327 -3.17 -48.78 14.97
N ILE A 328 -4.08 -48.28 15.83
CA ILE A 328 -3.95 -46.94 16.43
C ILE A 328 -2.81 -46.93 17.46
N CYS A 329 -2.77 -47.91 18.40
CA CYS A 329 -1.68 -48.00 19.38
C CYS A 329 -0.31 -48.19 18.71
N TYR A 330 -0.26 -48.96 17.62
CA TYR A 330 0.95 -49.14 16.81
C TYR A 330 1.38 -47.83 16.12
N GLN A 331 0.44 -47.10 15.50
CA GLN A 331 0.72 -45.78 14.92
C GLN A 331 1.18 -44.78 15.99
N ASP A 332 0.57 -44.75 17.17
CA ASP A 332 0.90 -43.80 18.24
C ASP A 332 2.29 -44.09 18.85
N GLN A 333 2.69 -45.36 19.04
CA GLN A 333 4.07 -45.69 19.42
C GLN A 333 5.10 -45.36 18.33
N ASN A 334 4.77 -45.65 17.07
CA ASN A 334 5.68 -45.44 15.92
C ASN A 334 5.65 -44.00 15.37
N SER A 335 4.91 -43.08 16.02
CA SER A 335 4.90 -41.64 15.69
C SER A 335 5.39 -40.76 16.85
N ALA A 336 5.39 -41.27 18.08
CA ALA A 336 5.98 -40.59 19.24
C ALA A 336 7.51 -40.72 19.34
N SER A 337 8.11 -41.72 18.70
CA SER A 337 9.55 -42.00 18.76
C SER A 337 10.35 -41.10 17.81
N THR A 338 11.28 -40.31 18.37
CA THR A 338 12.24 -39.54 17.56
C THR A 338 13.27 -40.47 16.90
N GLU A 339 13.94 -40.01 15.83
CA GLU A 339 14.83 -40.86 14.99
C GLU A 339 15.92 -41.62 15.79
N GLN A 340 16.37 -41.06 16.92
CA GLN A 340 17.36 -41.70 17.80
C GLN A 340 16.77 -42.85 18.64
N GLU A 341 15.48 -42.80 18.96
CA GLU A 341 14.77 -43.83 19.72
C GLU A 341 14.33 -44.99 18.83
N VAL A 342 14.00 -44.72 17.56
CA VAL A 342 13.70 -45.77 16.55
C VAL A 342 14.87 -46.74 16.40
N LEU A 343 16.12 -46.24 16.43
CA LEU A 343 17.34 -47.05 16.41
C LEU A 343 17.53 -47.92 17.67
N ALA A 344 17.01 -47.48 18.83
CA ALA A 344 17.03 -48.26 20.07
C ALA A 344 15.89 -49.31 20.13
N ALA A 345 14.71 -48.97 19.61
CA ALA A 345 13.58 -49.89 19.45
C ALA A 345 13.92 -51.03 18.48
N ALA A 346 14.62 -50.73 17.37
CA ALA A 346 15.11 -51.72 16.42
C ALA A 346 16.08 -52.75 17.05
N ALA A 347 16.78 -52.39 18.13
CA ALA A 347 17.65 -53.31 18.87
C ALA A 347 16.90 -54.20 19.90
N SER A 348 15.58 -54.00 20.09
CA SER A 348 14.83 -54.64 21.18
C SER A 348 13.46 -55.25 20.81
N SER A 349 12.88 -54.96 19.64
CA SER A 349 11.59 -55.56 19.22
C SER A 349 11.58 -56.08 17.77
N GLY A 350 12.06 -57.32 17.58
CA GLY A 350 11.96 -58.06 16.32
C GLY A 350 10.64 -58.82 16.09
N VAL A 351 9.54 -58.45 16.75
CA VAL A 351 8.24 -59.16 16.69
C VAL A 351 7.09 -58.19 16.49
N VAL A 352 6.28 -58.42 15.45
CA VAL A 352 5.01 -57.71 15.23
C VAL A 352 3.95 -58.23 16.21
N GLY A 353 3.42 -57.34 17.03
CA GLY A 353 2.51 -57.68 18.14
C GLY A 353 3.26 -57.93 19.45
N SER A 354 3.86 -56.85 19.97
CA SER A 354 4.34 -56.73 21.35
C SER A 354 3.18 -56.37 22.28
N ALA A 355 3.17 -56.89 23.51
CA ALA A 355 2.05 -56.81 24.45
C ALA A 355 1.58 -55.38 24.83
N GLN A 356 2.35 -54.34 24.48
CA GLN A 356 1.96 -52.93 24.63
C GLN A 356 1.08 -52.39 23.48
N THR A 357 0.93 -53.17 22.40
CA THR A 357 0.17 -52.81 21.18
C THR A 357 -1.01 -53.74 20.89
N ASP A 358 -1.16 -54.82 21.65
CA ASP A 358 -2.27 -55.77 21.51
C ASP A 358 -3.59 -55.21 22.09
N ILE A 359 -4.73 -55.68 21.57
CA ILE A 359 -6.05 -55.09 21.85
C ILE A 359 -6.54 -55.46 23.26
N THR A 360 -6.63 -54.47 24.14
CA THR A 360 -7.00 -54.65 25.56
C THR A 360 -8.50 -54.58 25.85
N ASN A 361 -9.31 -54.05 24.94
CA ASN A 361 -10.77 -54.04 25.00
C ASN A 361 -11.32 -53.91 23.56
N PRO A 362 -11.72 -55.02 22.91
CA PRO A 362 -12.00 -55.05 21.48
C PRO A 362 -13.35 -54.44 21.11
N TYR A 363 -13.32 -53.40 20.26
CA TYR A 363 -14.49 -52.81 19.62
C TYR A 363 -14.31 -52.86 18.10
N GLU A 364 -15.38 -53.16 17.39
CA GLU A 364 -15.40 -53.17 15.93
C GLU A 364 -16.02 -51.89 15.36
N THR A 365 -15.49 -51.47 14.21
CA THR A 365 -15.89 -50.27 13.47
C THR A 365 -17.09 -50.52 12.57
N ILE A 366 -18.04 -49.58 12.52
CA ILE A 366 -19.16 -49.61 11.58
C ILE A 366 -18.88 -48.61 10.44
N PRO A 367 -18.92 -49.03 9.15
CA PRO A 367 -19.38 -50.32 8.64
C PRO A 367 -18.30 -51.42 8.52
N CYS A 368 -17.00 -51.07 8.54
CA CYS A 368 -15.93 -51.92 8.00
C CYS A 368 -15.42 -53.10 8.87
N GLY A 369 -16.06 -53.40 10.01
CA GLY A 369 -15.80 -54.58 10.86
C GLY A 369 -14.41 -54.68 11.52
N CYS A 370 -13.49 -53.76 11.24
CA CYS A 370 -12.13 -53.76 11.74
C CYS A 370 -12.06 -53.50 13.26
N VAL A 371 -11.24 -54.29 13.96
CA VAL A 371 -11.18 -54.29 15.44
C VAL A 371 -10.05 -53.41 15.97
N TYR A 372 -10.34 -52.68 17.05
CA TYR A 372 -9.44 -51.74 17.74
C TYR A 372 -9.67 -51.76 19.27
N CYS A 373 -8.78 -51.13 20.04
CA CYS A 373 -9.05 -50.82 21.45
C CYS A 373 -10.18 -49.78 21.58
N PHE A 374 -11.15 -50.03 22.47
CA PHE A 374 -12.25 -49.11 22.80
C PHE A 374 -11.82 -47.65 22.94
N VAL A 375 -10.88 -47.35 23.85
CA VAL A 375 -10.45 -45.98 24.14
C VAL A 375 -9.83 -45.31 22.92
N CYS A 376 -9.00 -46.05 22.17
CA CYS A 376 -8.36 -45.53 20.96
C CYS A 376 -9.37 -45.27 19.83
N LEU A 377 -10.39 -46.11 19.70
CA LEU A 377 -11.41 -45.93 18.67
C LEU A 377 -12.41 -44.82 19.03
N ALA A 378 -12.90 -44.78 20.28
CA ALA A 378 -13.80 -43.74 20.77
C ALA A 378 -13.17 -42.35 20.65
N THR A 379 -11.96 -42.15 21.20
CA THR A 379 -11.27 -40.85 21.14
C THR A 379 -10.96 -40.37 19.71
N ARG A 380 -10.76 -41.29 18.75
CA ARG A 380 -10.58 -40.94 17.33
C ARG A 380 -11.89 -40.63 16.62
N ILE A 381 -13.03 -41.16 17.06
CA ILE A 381 -14.36 -40.81 16.53
C ILE A 381 -14.83 -39.48 17.14
N GLU A 382 -14.75 -39.32 18.46
CA GLU A 382 -15.08 -38.09 19.20
C GLU A 382 -14.28 -36.89 18.67
N GLY A 383 -12.96 -37.06 18.47
CA GLY A 383 -12.06 -36.03 17.95
C GLY A 383 -12.25 -35.64 16.48
N GLU A 384 -13.24 -36.19 15.77
CA GLU A 384 -13.58 -35.79 14.39
C GLU A 384 -14.99 -35.19 14.22
N GLU A 385 -15.69 -34.86 15.31
CA GLU A 385 -16.89 -33.99 15.34
C GLU A 385 -17.90 -34.31 14.22
N GLY A 386 -18.36 -35.57 14.16
CA GLY A 386 -19.40 -36.03 13.24
C GLY A 386 -18.97 -36.28 11.79
N GLU A 387 -17.79 -35.83 11.34
CA GLU A 387 -17.35 -36.08 9.95
C GLU A 387 -17.09 -37.59 9.67
N GLY A 388 -16.53 -38.29 10.68
CA GLY A 388 -16.19 -39.71 10.64
C GLY A 388 -14.70 -39.97 10.35
N TRP A 389 -14.09 -40.82 11.17
CA TRP A 389 -12.67 -41.15 11.16
C TRP A 389 -12.31 -42.19 10.09
N THR A 390 -11.20 -42.00 9.36
CA THR A 390 -10.74 -42.96 8.35
C THR A 390 -10.03 -44.16 8.97
N CYS A 391 -10.58 -45.36 8.81
CA CYS A 391 -10.05 -46.61 9.34
C CYS A 391 -8.66 -46.94 8.78
N LEU A 392 -7.66 -47.02 9.67
CA LEU A 392 -6.27 -47.33 9.32
C LEU A 392 -6.06 -48.72 8.67
N ARG A 393 -7.03 -49.64 8.77
CA ARG A 393 -6.92 -51.02 8.26
C ARG A 393 -7.50 -51.19 6.85
N CYS A 394 -8.59 -50.51 6.49
CA CYS A 394 -9.26 -50.64 5.19
C CYS A 394 -9.36 -49.32 4.39
N GLY A 395 -9.29 -48.17 5.05
CA GLY A 395 -9.46 -46.84 4.45
C GLY A 395 -10.89 -46.27 4.49
N GLU A 396 -11.88 -47.04 4.93
CA GLU A 396 -13.29 -46.60 5.02
C GLU A 396 -13.54 -45.58 6.13
N VAL A 397 -14.63 -44.82 6.02
CA VAL A 397 -15.02 -43.79 6.99
C VAL A 397 -15.93 -44.39 8.06
N VAL A 398 -15.46 -44.37 9.30
CA VAL A 398 -16.12 -44.90 10.50
C VAL A 398 -16.77 -43.76 11.27
N ARG A 399 -18.06 -43.89 11.58
CA ARG A 399 -18.80 -42.93 12.43
C ARG A 399 -19.21 -43.49 13.78
N GLU A 400 -19.35 -44.81 13.85
CA GLU A 400 -19.89 -45.52 15.01
C GLU A 400 -19.04 -46.75 15.30
N CYS A 401 -19.04 -47.17 16.57
CA CYS A 401 -18.42 -48.41 17.00
C CYS A 401 -19.33 -49.17 17.96
N LYS A 402 -19.15 -50.49 18.01
CA LYS A 402 -19.84 -51.40 18.92
C LYS A 402 -18.84 -52.38 19.55
N PRO A 403 -19.15 -52.98 20.71
CA PRO A 403 -18.34 -54.06 21.27
C PRO A 403 -18.18 -55.18 20.23
N TRP A 404 -16.96 -55.72 20.12
CA TRP A 404 -16.69 -56.86 19.23
C TRP A 404 -17.30 -58.14 19.81
N GLY A 405 -18.04 -58.89 18.99
CA GLY A 405 -18.78 -60.08 19.44
C GLY A 405 -17.92 -61.34 19.64
N GLY A 406 -16.78 -61.44 18.93
CA GLY A 406 -16.00 -62.67 18.83
C GLY A 406 -16.71 -63.79 18.06
N ASP A 407 -16.08 -64.96 17.97
CA ASP A 407 -16.61 -66.15 17.27
C ASP A 407 -17.71 -66.89 18.06
N VAL A 408 -18.61 -66.13 18.70
CA VAL A 408 -19.84 -66.68 19.27
C VAL A 408 -20.91 -66.72 18.19
N LEU A 409 -21.12 -67.91 17.61
CA LEU A 409 -22.24 -68.18 16.71
C LEU A 409 -23.56 -68.13 17.49
N GLU A 410 -24.10 -66.92 17.71
CA GLU A 410 -25.48 -66.76 18.16
C GLU A 410 -26.42 -67.40 17.12
N PRO A 411 -27.26 -68.39 17.49
CA PRO A 411 -28.25 -68.93 16.57
C PRO A 411 -29.23 -67.81 16.18
N PRO A 412 -29.71 -67.76 14.92
CA PRO A 412 -30.37 -66.57 14.37
C PRO A 412 -31.63 -66.18 15.16
N ALA A 413 -31.47 -65.18 16.03
CA ALA A 413 -32.50 -64.74 16.96
C ALA A 413 -33.69 -64.15 16.17
N SER A 414 -34.88 -64.63 16.49
CA SER A 414 -36.13 -64.09 15.92
C SER A 414 -36.29 -62.62 16.31
N ARG A 415 -36.57 -61.78 15.30
CA ARG A 415 -36.62 -60.31 15.42
C ARG A 415 -37.41 -59.83 16.65
N SER A 416 -36.72 -59.27 17.62
CA SER A 416 -37.28 -58.38 18.65
C SER A 416 -36.27 -57.24 18.90
N PRO A 417 -36.72 -55.98 19.05
CA PRO A 417 -35.82 -54.82 19.09
C PRO A 417 -35.25 -54.57 20.49
N THR A 418 -34.52 -55.54 21.06
CA THR A 418 -33.65 -55.28 22.20
C THR A 418 -32.41 -54.52 21.73
N ALA A 419 -32.27 -53.26 22.13
CA ALA A 419 -31.22 -52.38 21.63
C ALA A 419 -29.80 -52.94 21.86
N THR A 420 -29.13 -53.30 20.77
CA THR A 420 -27.68 -53.51 20.75
C THR A 420 -26.99 -52.22 21.18
N LYS A 421 -26.12 -52.28 22.20
CA LYS A 421 -25.35 -51.12 22.70
C LYS A 421 -24.23 -50.71 21.73
N GLY A 422 -24.61 -50.13 20.60
CA GLY A 422 -23.71 -49.25 19.85
C GLY A 422 -23.57 -47.91 20.59
N VAL A 423 -22.38 -47.31 20.53
CA VAL A 423 -22.16 -45.99 21.12
C VAL A 423 -22.41 -44.94 20.04
N MET A 424 -23.67 -44.49 19.94
CA MET A 424 -24.02 -43.31 19.14
C MET A 424 -23.84 -42.06 20.00
N PHE A 425 -23.14 -41.06 19.46
CA PHE A 425 -23.10 -39.70 20.00
C PHE A 425 -24.13 -38.86 19.24
N ALA A 426 -24.98 -38.12 19.95
CA ALA A 426 -26.10 -37.40 19.35
C ALA A 426 -25.75 -35.94 19.04
N ASP A 427 -26.14 -35.47 17.86
CA ASP A 427 -26.12 -34.06 17.46
C ASP A 427 -27.44 -33.35 17.79
N ASP A 428 -27.41 -32.01 17.77
CA ASP A 428 -28.45 -31.12 18.31
C ASP A 428 -29.88 -31.30 17.76
N VAL A 429 -30.85 -31.10 18.66
CA VAL A 429 -32.29 -31.12 18.35
C VAL A 429 -32.69 -29.87 17.56
N LYS A 430 -33.29 -30.09 16.39
CA LYS A 430 -33.83 -29.01 15.54
C LYS A 430 -35.34 -28.90 15.73
N GLU A 431 -35.78 -28.09 16.69
CA GLU A 431 -37.20 -27.95 17.01
C GLU A 431 -38.02 -27.27 15.90
N ALA A 432 -39.16 -27.87 15.60
CA ALA A 432 -40.28 -27.31 14.85
C ALA A 432 -41.57 -27.93 15.42
N PRO A 433 -42.72 -27.23 15.37
CA PRO A 433 -43.57 -27.13 16.56
C PRO A 433 -44.71 -28.16 16.64
N THR A 434 -45.27 -28.32 17.84
CA THR A 434 -46.65 -28.80 18.02
C THR A 434 -47.28 -28.14 19.24
N GLU A 435 -48.56 -27.79 19.13
CA GLU A 435 -49.36 -27.14 20.17
C GLU A 435 -49.88 -28.18 21.19
N THR A 436 -50.14 -27.77 22.45
CA THR A 436 -51.42 -27.99 23.17
C THR A 436 -51.39 -27.29 24.54
N GLU A 437 -52.56 -26.78 24.94
CA GLU A 437 -52.88 -25.82 26.01
C GLU A 437 -52.75 -26.30 27.48
N SER A 438 -52.74 -25.30 28.38
CA SER A 438 -53.56 -25.19 29.62
C SER A 438 -52.91 -25.31 31.03
N SER A 439 -53.59 -24.70 32.01
CA SER A 439 -53.22 -24.41 33.42
C SER A 439 -52.05 -23.41 33.60
N GLN A 440 -52.22 -22.11 33.89
CA GLN A 440 -53.14 -21.30 34.74
C GLN A 440 -52.73 -21.20 36.22
N ALA A 441 -52.78 -19.95 36.74
CA ALA A 441 -52.67 -19.51 38.14
C ALA A 441 -51.27 -19.53 38.80
N ASP A 442 -50.85 -18.54 39.61
CA ASP A 442 -51.26 -17.12 39.73
C ASP A 442 -50.29 -16.30 40.65
N PHE A 443 -50.50 -14.98 40.72
CA PHE A 443 -50.28 -14.10 41.90
C PHE A 443 -48.86 -13.61 42.38
N VAL A 444 -48.45 -12.44 41.86
CA VAL A 444 -47.89 -11.19 42.49
C VAL A 444 -46.59 -11.11 43.35
N ASP A 445 -46.15 -9.84 43.49
CA ASP A 445 -45.23 -9.16 44.44
C ASP A 445 -43.74 -9.56 44.46
N ALA A 446 -42.77 -8.66 44.18
CA ALA A 446 -42.37 -7.39 44.85
C ALA A 446 -41.39 -7.64 46.03
N VAL A 447 -40.48 -6.73 46.43
CA VAL A 447 -40.33 -5.28 46.20
C VAL A 447 -38.82 -4.90 46.07
N GLU A 448 -38.52 -3.62 45.76
CA GLU A 448 -37.45 -2.70 46.28
C GLU A 448 -36.12 -3.25 46.91
N ASP A 449 -34.97 -2.56 46.87
CA ASP A 449 -34.73 -1.11 46.68
C ASP A 449 -33.27 -0.73 46.30
N MET A 450 -33.06 0.56 45.95
CA MET A 450 -31.86 1.43 46.12
C MET A 450 -30.44 0.98 45.66
N ALA A 451 -29.50 1.85 45.25
CA ALA A 451 -29.44 3.32 45.14
C ALA A 451 -28.52 3.72 43.93
N GLU A 452 -28.74 4.80 43.19
CA GLU A 452 -28.21 6.18 43.43
C GLU A 452 -26.67 6.27 43.34
N SER A 453 -25.98 7.16 42.59
CA SER A 453 -26.27 8.17 41.53
C SER A 453 -24.92 8.47 40.80
N THR A 454 -24.67 9.36 39.82
CA THR A 454 -25.29 10.57 39.20
C THR A 454 -24.64 10.72 37.78
N SER A 455 -24.83 11.72 36.89
CA SER A 455 -25.59 12.98 36.85
C SER A 455 -25.96 13.39 35.40
N THR A 456 -27.03 14.17 35.29
CA THR A 456 -27.62 14.68 34.03
C THR A 456 -27.11 16.09 33.67
N ILE A 457 -27.20 16.50 32.39
CA ILE A 457 -27.91 17.71 31.86
C ILE A 457 -27.52 17.91 30.37
N LYS A 458 -28.43 17.68 29.41
CA LYS A 458 -29.35 18.67 28.79
C LYS A 458 -28.62 19.90 28.23
N ALA A 459 -28.37 20.03 26.92
CA ALA A 459 -29.33 20.16 25.81
C ALA A 459 -30.29 21.37 25.94
N TYR A 460 -30.14 22.33 25.03
CA TYR A 460 -31.01 23.50 24.80
C TYR A 460 -31.09 23.76 23.29
N SER A 461 -32.27 24.11 22.78
CA SER A 461 -32.48 24.54 21.39
C SER A 461 -33.79 25.30 21.22
N SER A 462 -33.70 26.57 20.81
CA SER A 462 -34.72 27.43 20.18
C SER A 462 -34.15 28.86 20.09
N GLY A 463 -34.36 29.64 19.02
CA GLY A 463 -34.96 29.38 17.70
C GLY A 463 -34.79 30.62 16.80
N ASP A 464 -35.11 30.50 15.50
CA ASP A 464 -35.45 31.57 14.53
C ASP A 464 -34.30 32.58 14.18
N GLU A 465 -34.14 33.24 13.02
CA GLU A 465 -34.71 33.36 11.65
C GLU A 465 -33.51 33.89 10.77
N ASP A 466 -33.39 33.88 9.43
CA ASP A 466 -34.07 33.33 8.22
C ASP A 466 -33.01 33.37 7.06
N GLY A 467 -33.28 32.82 5.86
CA GLY A 467 -32.63 33.29 4.62
C GLY A 467 -32.44 32.30 3.46
N SER A 468 -33.50 32.08 2.65
CA SER A 468 -33.54 31.51 1.27
C SER A 468 -32.34 30.68 0.75
N GLY A 469 -32.58 29.39 0.45
CA GLY A 469 -31.68 28.58 -0.39
C GLY A 469 -31.98 28.69 -1.89
N ASN A 470 -31.15 28.01 -2.70
CA ASN A 470 -31.56 27.39 -3.96
C ASN A 470 -30.77 26.09 -4.12
N ASP A 471 -31.43 25.02 -4.51
CA ASP A 471 -30.85 23.69 -4.72
C ASP A 471 -30.81 23.39 -6.23
N ASP A 472 -29.70 22.86 -6.71
CA ASP A 472 -29.47 22.39 -8.08
C ASP A 472 -28.33 21.36 -8.02
N SER A 473 -28.70 20.08 -8.13
CA SER A 473 -27.76 18.95 -8.13
C SER A 473 -27.72 18.33 -9.54
N GLU A 474 -26.59 18.41 -10.22
CA GLU A 474 -26.37 17.72 -11.51
C GLU A 474 -25.71 16.35 -11.31
N GLU A 475 -26.29 15.37 -11.99
CA GLU A 475 -25.99 13.94 -11.97
C GLU A 475 -24.78 13.62 -12.87
N TYR A 476 -23.99 12.59 -12.53
CA TYR A 476 -22.81 12.16 -13.30
C TYR A 476 -23.07 10.81 -13.96
N ASP A 477 -23.14 10.81 -15.30
CA ASP A 477 -23.02 9.59 -16.11
C ASP A 477 -21.56 9.39 -16.57
N GLU A 478 -21.08 8.15 -16.50
CA GLU A 478 -19.82 7.71 -17.09
C GLU A 478 -20.08 7.05 -18.46
N GLU A 479 -19.49 7.56 -19.55
CA GLU A 479 -19.41 6.84 -20.85
C GLU A 479 -17.93 6.53 -21.14
N GLU A 480 -17.60 5.24 -21.26
CA GLU A 480 -16.28 4.77 -21.71
C GLU A 480 -16.02 5.17 -23.19
N SER A 481 -14.75 5.40 -23.54
CA SER A 481 -14.36 5.70 -24.92
C SER A 481 -13.71 4.50 -25.60
N GLU A 482 -14.53 3.70 -26.30
CA GLU A 482 -14.08 2.61 -27.17
C GLU A 482 -13.31 3.16 -28.38
N LEU A 483 -12.19 2.52 -28.75
CA LEU A 483 -11.34 2.95 -29.87
C LEU A 483 -11.84 2.35 -31.19
N GLY A 484 -12.28 3.21 -32.10
CA GLY A 484 -12.56 2.86 -33.50
C GLY A 484 -11.57 3.54 -34.46
N ASP A 485 -10.87 2.75 -35.25
CA ASP A 485 -10.15 3.22 -36.45
C ASP A 485 -11.15 3.71 -37.51
N ASP A 486 -10.78 4.71 -38.33
CA ASP A 486 -10.60 4.47 -39.78
C ASP A 486 -9.92 5.63 -40.54
N TYR A 487 -9.60 5.36 -41.82
CA TYR A 487 -8.88 6.23 -42.77
C TYR A 487 -9.65 7.46 -43.27
N ILE A 488 -8.90 8.55 -43.57
CA ILE A 488 -8.65 9.07 -44.94
C ILE A 488 -7.49 10.09 -44.94
#